data_AF-A0A3C0G6H6-F1
#
_entry.id   AF-A0A3C0G6H6-F1
#
_cell.length_a   1.000
_cell.length_b   1.000
_cell.length_c   1.000
_cell.angle_alpha   90.00
_cell.angle_beta   90.00
_cell.angle_gamma   90.00
#
_symmetry.space_group_name_H-M   'P 1'
#
loop_
_entity.id
_entity.type
_entity.pdbx_description
1 polymer ?
#
loop_
_entity_poly.entity_id
_entity_poly.type
_entity_poly.pdbx_seq_one_letter_code
_entity_poly.pdbx_strand_id
1 'polypeptide(L)'
;MLQFYKPNPSVKGHACSFWGSTTEKAIFSSFIKQDGWNTKSRTGSFTKNKNNPKGKAIIKLSIAEAAAIIDAIETNREFSAYHDSKNQITRISFKPYMKEGKQAGFSYGVTKDSKEDSTNKVSFIIGLNFGEARALRIYLEMNLSKIFEVMDIPSDNT
;
A
#
# COMPACT_ATOMS: atom_id res chain seq x y z
N MET A 1 9.31 -1.80 9.42
CA MET A 1 8.16 -1.21 8.72
C MET A 1 8.63 0.00 7.95
N LEU A 2 8.40 0.07 6.64
CA LEU A 2 8.69 1.23 5.80
C LEU A 2 7.44 2.13 5.71
N GLN A 3 7.60 3.45 5.77
CA GLN A 3 6.48 4.38 5.82
C GLN A 3 6.67 5.57 4.88
N PHE A 4 5.56 6.00 4.27
CA PHE A 4 5.50 7.16 3.40
C PHE A 4 4.38 8.08 3.87
N TYR A 5 4.67 9.37 4.02
CA TYR A 5 3.73 10.38 4.46
C TYR A 5 3.62 11.47 3.39
N LYS A 6 2.43 11.62 2.80
CA LYS A 6 2.14 12.66 1.80
C LYS A 6 0.95 13.53 2.24
N PRO A 7 1.08 14.29 3.35
CA PRO A 7 0.02 15.23 3.75
C PRO A 7 -0.05 16.42 2.78
N ASN A 8 -1.21 17.06 2.72
CA ASN A 8 -1.38 18.30 1.97
C ASN A 8 -2.38 19.28 2.66
N PRO A 9 -2.36 20.58 2.30
CA PRO A 9 -3.27 21.57 2.87
C PRO A 9 -4.76 21.28 2.64
N SER A 10 -5.09 20.54 1.58
CA SER A 10 -6.48 20.17 1.26
C SER A 10 -7.01 18.98 2.07
N VAL A 11 -6.21 18.41 2.97
CA VAL A 11 -6.57 17.25 3.82
C VAL A 11 -6.97 16.02 2.98
N LYS A 12 -6.40 15.90 1.77
CA LYS A 12 -6.58 14.75 0.87
C LYS A 12 -5.39 13.79 0.88
N GLY A 13 -4.43 14.04 1.78
CA GLY A 13 -3.20 13.27 1.87
C GLY A 13 -3.42 11.88 2.43
N HIS A 14 -2.42 11.03 2.22
CA HIS A 14 -2.41 9.66 2.74
C HIS A 14 -1.06 9.36 3.36
N ALA A 15 -1.08 8.58 4.44
CA ALA A 15 0.06 7.86 4.95
C ALA A 15 -0.05 6.41 4.48
N CYS A 16 1.06 5.82 4.06
CA CYS A 16 1.14 4.42 3.66
C CYS A 16 2.28 3.72 4.41
N SER A 17 2.12 2.45 4.74
CA SER A 17 3.16 1.66 5.41
C SER A 17 3.22 0.25 4.86
N PHE A 18 4.42 -0.33 4.81
CA PHE A 18 4.68 -1.70 4.35
C PHE A 18 5.49 -2.49 5.39
N TRP A 19 5.15 -3.76 5.59
CA TRP A 19 5.90 -4.67 6.46
C TRP A 19 5.72 -6.13 6.04
N GLY A 20 6.76 -6.96 6.18
CA GLY A 20 6.66 -8.41 5.99
C GLY A 20 6.18 -9.11 7.25
N SER A 21 5.57 -10.28 7.08
CA SER A 21 5.27 -11.25 8.13
C SER A 21 5.73 -12.62 7.67
N THR A 22 6.70 -13.19 8.39
CA THR A 22 7.19 -14.56 8.15
C THR A 22 6.17 -15.60 8.58
N THR A 23 5.42 -15.35 9.66
CA THR A 23 4.33 -16.22 10.13
C THR A 23 3.21 -16.37 9.09
N GLU A 24 2.76 -15.25 8.53
CA GLU A 24 1.69 -15.22 7.53
C GLU A 24 2.19 -15.45 6.10
N LYS A 25 3.52 -15.57 5.93
CA LYS A 25 4.22 -15.70 4.65
C LYS A 25 3.75 -14.68 3.61
N ALA A 26 3.65 -13.42 4.04
CA ALA A 26 3.03 -12.35 3.26
C ALA A 26 3.64 -10.98 3.54
N ILE A 27 3.43 -10.06 2.59
CA ILE A 27 3.69 -8.63 2.80
C ILE A 27 2.36 -7.95 3.14
N PHE A 28 2.38 -7.06 4.11
CA PHE A 28 1.23 -6.22 4.41
C PHE A 28 1.51 -4.79 3.97
N SER A 29 0.46 -4.12 3.53
CA SER A 29 0.43 -2.68 3.38
C SER A 29 -0.73 -2.08 4.16
N SER A 30 -0.63 -0.80 4.50
CA SER A 30 -1.73 -0.05 5.08
C SER A 30 -1.80 1.36 4.54
N PHE A 31 -3.00 1.93 4.63
CA PHE A 31 -3.26 3.34 4.36
C PHE A 31 -3.96 3.98 5.55
N ILE A 32 -3.67 5.26 5.79
CA ILE A 32 -4.42 6.13 6.69
C ILE A 32 -4.67 7.46 5.98
N LYS A 33 -5.93 7.90 5.92
CA LYS A 33 -6.31 9.21 5.39
C LYS A 33 -5.90 10.32 6.34
N GLN A 34 -5.40 11.42 5.79
CA GLN A 34 -5.16 12.64 6.55
C GLN A 34 -6.47 13.13 7.20
N ASP A 35 -6.40 13.59 8.44
CA ASP A 35 -7.55 14.10 9.21
C ASP A 35 -7.46 15.59 9.53
N GLY A 36 -6.31 16.22 9.31
CA GLY A 36 -6.13 17.64 9.58
C GLY A 36 -4.86 18.21 8.97
N TRP A 37 -4.78 19.54 9.00
CA TRP A 37 -3.65 20.33 8.52
C TRP A 37 -3.40 21.50 9.47
N ASN A 38 -2.18 21.63 9.96
CA ASN A 38 -1.74 22.78 10.72
C ASN A 38 -1.04 23.76 9.77
N THR A 39 -1.65 24.92 9.55
CA THR A 39 -1.13 25.96 8.64
C THR A 39 0.14 26.61 9.14
N LYS A 40 0.33 26.72 10.47
CA LYS A 40 1.51 27.37 11.08
C LYS A 40 2.76 26.51 10.93
N SER A 41 2.67 25.23 11.30
CA SER A 41 3.80 24.29 11.20
C SER A 41 3.90 23.61 9.83
N ARG A 42 2.90 23.79 8.96
CA ARG A 42 2.78 23.10 7.66
C ARG A 42 2.83 21.57 7.79
N THR A 43 2.19 21.04 8.82
CA THR A 43 2.16 19.60 9.12
C THR A 43 0.74 19.02 9.01
N GLY A 44 0.62 17.81 8.46
CA GLY A 44 -0.64 17.07 8.45
C GLY A 44 -0.79 16.13 9.65
N SER A 45 -2.03 15.82 10.03
CA SER A 45 -2.37 14.81 11.05
C SER A 45 -3.05 13.59 10.43
N PHE A 46 -2.80 12.41 11.02
CA PHE A 46 -3.38 11.12 10.60
C PHE A 46 -3.98 10.32 11.79
N THR A 47 -3.82 10.84 13.02
CA THR A 47 -4.12 10.13 14.26
C THR A 47 -5.60 9.79 14.39
N LYS A 48 -6.52 10.68 13.97
CA LYS A 48 -7.97 10.43 14.15
C LYS A 48 -8.46 9.28 13.28
N ASN A 49 -7.80 9.04 12.15
CA ASN A 49 -8.16 7.96 11.23
C ASN A 49 -7.46 6.63 11.52
N LYS A 50 -6.56 6.55 12.52
CA LYS A 50 -5.80 5.33 12.84
C LYS A 50 -6.69 4.13 13.21
N ASN A 51 -7.86 4.41 13.80
CA ASN A 51 -8.84 3.40 14.22
C ASN A 51 -10.17 3.52 13.45
N ASN A 52 -10.25 4.38 12.43
CA ASN A 52 -11.46 4.59 11.65
C ASN A 52 -11.47 3.63 10.43
N PRO A 53 -12.44 2.70 10.31
CA PRO A 53 -12.50 1.77 9.18
C PRO A 53 -12.76 2.46 7.82
N LYS A 54 -13.33 3.68 7.81
CA LYS A 54 -13.47 4.51 6.60
C LYS A 54 -12.22 5.37 6.31
N GLY A 55 -11.35 5.51 7.31
CA GLY A 55 -10.12 6.28 7.27
C GLY A 55 -8.85 5.44 7.15
N LYS A 56 -8.96 4.11 7.24
CA LYS A 56 -7.83 3.18 7.24
C LYS A 56 -8.13 1.93 6.41
N ALA A 57 -7.09 1.41 5.76
CA ALA A 57 -7.11 0.10 5.13
C ALA A 57 -5.85 -0.67 5.51
N ILE A 58 -5.98 -1.98 5.70
CA ILE A 58 -4.88 -2.94 5.73
C ILE A 58 -5.13 -3.94 4.61
N ILE A 59 -4.07 -4.27 3.88
CA ILE A 59 -4.07 -5.17 2.72
C ILE A 59 -3.00 -6.22 2.98
N LYS A 60 -3.35 -7.50 2.85
CA LYS A 60 -2.41 -8.61 2.83
C LYS A 60 -2.08 -8.90 1.37
N LEU A 61 -0.85 -8.60 0.96
CA LEU A 61 -0.32 -8.93 -0.35
C LEU A 61 0.31 -10.33 -0.28
N SER A 62 -0.08 -11.20 -1.22
CA SER A 62 0.62 -12.45 -1.45
C SER A 62 2.07 -12.19 -1.91
N ILE A 63 2.89 -13.23 -1.87
CA ILE A 63 4.25 -13.22 -2.42
C ILE A 63 4.25 -12.73 -3.88
N ALA A 64 3.34 -13.27 -4.71
CA ALA A 64 3.23 -12.91 -6.12
C ALA A 64 2.81 -11.44 -6.31
N GLU A 65 1.89 -10.92 -5.51
CA GLU A 65 1.47 -9.51 -5.59
C GLU A 65 2.57 -8.55 -5.13
N ALA A 66 3.33 -8.91 -4.10
CA ALA A 66 4.50 -8.14 -3.68
C ALA A 66 5.59 -8.14 -4.77
N ALA A 67 5.84 -9.29 -5.41
CA ALA A 67 6.75 -9.40 -6.55
C ALA A 67 6.24 -8.61 -7.78
N ALA A 68 4.93 -8.55 -8.00
CA ALA A 68 4.36 -7.75 -9.09
C ALA A 68 4.53 -6.24 -8.87
N ILE A 69 4.55 -5.76 -7.61
CA ILE A 69 4.91 -4.37 -7.31
C ILE A 69 6.39 -4.11 -7.63
N ILE A 70 7.28 -5.05 -7.32
CA ILE A 70 8.71 -4.97 -7.69
C ILE A 70 8.84 -4.90 -9.21
N ASP A 71 8.21 -5.81 -9.94
CA ASP A 71 8.19 -5.85 -11.41
C ASP A 71 7.70 -4.52 -12.01
N ALA A 72 6.58 -3.99 -11.49
CA ALA A 72 6.04 -2.71 -11.94
C ALA A 72 7.04 -1.55 -11.82
N ILE A 73 7.85 -1.54 -10.76
CA ILE A 73 8.90 -0.52 -10.55
C ILE A 73 10.05 -0.69 -11.54
N GLU A 74 10.40 -1.92 -11.90
CA GLU A 74 11.56 -2.23 -12.75
C GLU A 74 11.25 -2.11 -14.24
N THR A 75 10.06 -2.54 -14.65
CA THR A 75 9.67 -2.64 -16.07
C THR A 75 8.67 -1.58 -16.48
N ASN A 76 8.23 -0.73 -15.55
CA ASN A 76 7.20 0.30 -15.76
C ASN A 76 5.82 -0.28 -16.16
N ARG A 77 5.57 -1.57 -15.91
CA ARG A 77 4.28 -2.21 -16.17
C ARG A 77 3.28 -1.88 -15.06
N GLU A 78 2.00 -1.95 -15.37
CA GLU A 78 0.96 -1.80 -14.36
C GLU A 78 0.68 -3.14 -13.67
N PHE A 79 0.56 -3.12 -12.36
CA PHE A 79 0.05 -4.21 -11.55
C PHE A 79 -1.36 -3.87 -11.05
N SER A 80 -2.26 -4.85 -11.12
CA SER A 80 -3.57 -4.79 -10.49
C SER A 80 -3.95 -6.12 -9.88
N ALA A 81 -4.64 -6.09 -8.75
CA ALA A 81 -5.18 -7.28 -8.11
C ALA A 81 -6.58 -7.03 -7.54
N TYR A 82 -7.30 -8.13 -7.34
CA TYR A 82 -8.68 -8.15 -6.88
C TYR A 82 -8.81 -9.18 -5.76
N HIS A 83 -9.14 -8.71 -4.55
CA HIS A 83 -9.46 -9.58 -3.42
C HIS A 83 -10.96 -9.58 -3.20
N ASP A 84 -11.55 -10.76 -3.34
CA ASP A 84 -12.96 -10.96 -3.10
C ASP A 84 -13.20 -11.60 -1.73
N SER A 85 -13.81 -10.85 -0.81
CA SER A 85 -14.22 -11.39 0.49
C SER A 85 -15.74 -11.43 0.59
N LYS A 86 -16.27 -12.10 1.62
CA LYS A 86 -17.73 -12.32 1.77
C LYS A 86 -18.55 -11.03 1.64
N ASN A 87 -18.10 -9.93 2.24
CA ASN A 87 -18.86 -8.68 2.31
C ASN A 87 -18.16 -7.50 1.61
N GLN A 88 -16.90 -7.67 1.19
CA GLN A 88 -16.06 -6.57 0.69
C GLN A 88 -15.24 -7.00 -0.51
N ILE A 89 -15.18 -6.11 -1.49
CA ILE A 89 -14.28 -6.20 -2.63
C ILE A 89 -13.13 -5.22 -2.39
N THR A 90 -11.89 -5.70 -2.48
CA THR A 90 -10.69 -4.83 -2.46
C THR A 90 -9.99 -4.88 -3.80
N ARG A 91 -9.79 -3.72 -4.42
CA ARG A 91 -9.01 -3.56 -5.66
C ARG A 91 -7.70 -2.87 -5.35
N ILE A 92 -6.61 -3.42 -5.85
CA ILE A 92 -5.25 -2.93 -5.64
C ILE A 92 -4.70 -2.53 -7.01
N SER A 93 -3.97 -1.42 -7.05
CA SER A 93 -3.28 -0.97 -8.27
C SER A 93 -1.92 -0.37 -7.93
N PHE A 94 -0.91 -0.68 -8.73
CA PHE A 94 0.39 -0.04 -8.72
C PHE A 94 0.80 0.26 -10.15
N LYS A 95 1.01 1.53 -10.48
CA LYS A 95 1.24 1.94 -11.88
C LYS A 95 2.10 3.19 -12.01
N PRO A 96 2.72 3.45 -13.17
CA PRO A 96 3.40 4.70 -13.45
C PRO A 96 2.48 5.91 -13.18
N TYR A 97 3.02 6.93 -12.51
CA TYR A 97 2.30 8.18 -12.26
C TYR A 97 2.77 9.26 -13.24
N MET A 98 1.87 9.68 -14.11
CA MET A 98 2.12 10.72 -15.11
C MET A 98 1.67 12.10 -14.59
N LYS A 99 2.53 13.10 -14.74
CA LYS A 99 2.23 14.51 -14.49
C LYS A 99 2.79 15.33 -15.63
N GLU A 100 1.95 16.16 -16.26
CA GLU A 100 2.35 17.05 -17.37
C GLU A 100 3.07 16.30 -18.51
N GLY A 101 2.56 15.12 -18.88
CA GLY A 101 3.11 14.29 -19.94
C GLY A 101 4.41 13.55 -19.61
N LYS A 102 4.97 13.74 -18.40
CA LYS A 102 6.17 13.04 -17.92
C LYS A 102 5.85 12.14 -16.74
N GLN A 103 6.54 11.02 -16.64
CA GLN A 103 6.44 10.20 -15.45
C GLN A 103 7.10 10.93 -14.27
N ALA A 104 6.34 11.11 -13.19
CA ALA A 104 6.79 11.72 -11.95
C ALA A 104 7.11 10.68 -10.86
N GLY A 105 6.80 9.41 -11.11
CA GLY A 105 7.05 8.29 -10.21
C GLY A 105 6.02 7.19 -10.43
N PHE A 106 5.49 6.66 -9.32
CA PHE A 106 4.49 5.60 -9.29
C PHE A 106 3.32 5.97 -8.39
N SER A 107 2.16 5.38 -8.65
CA SER A 107 0.96 5.52 -7.82
C SER A 107 0.58 4.17 -7.27
N TYR A 108 0.47 4.08 -5.94
CA TYR A 108 -0.11 2.93 -5.26
C TYR A 108 -1.52 3.28 -4.77
N GLY A 109 -2.52 2.53 -5.21
CA GLY A 109 -3.92 2.78 -4.95
C GLY A 109 -4.66 1.54 -4.45
N VAL A 110 -5.56 1.75 -3.48
CA VAL A 110 -6.46 0.71 -2.97
C VAL A 110 -7.87 1.25 -2.90
N THR A 111 -8.83 0.48 -3.39
CA THR A 111 -10.26 0.76 -3.31
C THR A 111 -10.97 -0.39 -2.61
N LYS A 112 -11.84 -0.05 -1.65
CA LYS A 112 -12.69 -0.98 -0.91
C LYS A 112 -14.14 -0.65 -1.19
N ASP A 113 -14.89 -1.63 -1.70
CA ASP A 113 -16.32 -1.52 -1.96
C ASP A 113 -17.07 -2.54 -1.09
N SER A 114 -18.21 -2.13 -0.52
CA SER A 114 -19.15 -3.08 0.08
C SER A 114 -19.95 -3.79 -1.02
N LYS A 115 -20.15 -5.10 -0.86
CA LYS A 115 -21.01 -5.88 -1.78
C LYS A 115 -22.50 -5.63 -1.55
N GLU A 116 -22.87 -5.31 -0.32
CA GLU A 116 -24.27 -5.06 0.07
C GLU A 116 -24.72 -3.65 -0.32
N ASP A 117 -23.78 -2.70 -0.35
CA ASP A 117 -24.05 -1.31 -0.69
C ASP A 117 -22.86 -0.71 -1.46
N SER A 118 -23.00 -0.67 -2.79
CA SER A 118 -21.98 -0.16 -3.70
C SER A 118 -21.70 1.35 -3.56
N THR A 119 -22.53 2.08 -2.80
CA THR A 119 -22.28 3.50 -2.47
C THR A 119 -21.22 3.64 -1.36
N ASN A 120 -20.96 2.59 -0.57
CA ASN A 120 -19.92 2.54 0.45
C ASN A 120 -18.54 2.20 -0.15
N LYS A 121 -18.09 3.06 -1.06
CA LYS A 121 -16.78 3.01 -1.70
C LYS A 121 -15.77 3.87 -0.96
N VAL A 122 -14.65 3.27 -0.53
CA VAL A 122 -13.55 3.98 0.11
C VAL A 122 -12.28 3.76 -0.71
N SER A 123 -11.69 4.85 -1.20
CA SER A 123 -10.43 4.80 -1.95
C SER A 123 -9.29 5.48 -1.19
N PHE A 124 -8.08 4.94 -1.39
CA PHE A 124 -6.81 5.37 -0.83
C PHE A 124 -5.78 5.42 -1.96
N ILE A 125 -4.94 6.45 -1.98
CA ILE A 125 -3.93 6.60 -3.02
C ILE A 125 -2.71 7.34 -2.47
N ILE A 126 -1.51 6.89 -2.85
CA ILE A 126 -0.27 7.60 -2.56
C ILE A 126 0.62 7.60 -3.80
N GLY A 127 1.15 8.77 -4.12
CA GLY A 127 2.21 8.91 -5.12
C GLY A 127 3.57 8.69 -4.46
N LEU A 128 4.40 7.87 -5.09
CA LEU A 128 5.80 7.63 -4.73
C LEU A 128 6.66 8.25 -5.83
N ASN A 129 7.60 9.12 -5.46
CA ASN A 129 8.63 9.54 -6.40
C ASN A 129 9.58 8.37 -6.73
N PHE A 130 10.48 8.55 -7.70
CA PHE A 130 11.39 7.48 -8.10
C PHE A 130 12.28 6.96 -6.97
N GLY A 131 12.76 7.83 -6.07
CA GLY A 131 13.56 7.43 -4.92
C GLY A 131 12.76 6.62 -3.89
N GLU A 132 11.52 7.02 -3.62
CA GLU A 132 10.58 6.32 -2.75
C GLU A 132 10.18 4.96 -3.32
N ALA A 133 9.93 4.90 -4.64
CA ALA A 133 9.66 3.65 -5.34
C ALA A 133 10.87 2.71 -5.27
N ARG A 134 12.10 3.22 -5.48
CA ARG A 134 13.32 2.43 -5.33
C ARG A 134 13.49 1.89 -3.91
N ALA A 135 13.23 2.71 -2.90
CA ALA A 135 13.28 2.30 -1.49
C ALA A 135 12.22 1.22 -1.19
N LEU A 136 11.00 1.38 -1.71
CA LEU A 136 9.95 0.37 -1.58
C LEU A 136 10.39 -0.96 -2.19
N ARG A 137 10.92 -0.94 -3.41
CA ARG A 137 11.39 -2.15 -4.11
C ARG A 137 12.40 -2.95 -3.28
N ILE A 138 13.47 -2.28 -2.83
CA ILE A 138 14.51 -2.88 -1.98
C ILE A 138 13.89 -3.46 -0.70
N TYR A 139 13.00 -2.71 -0.06
CA TYR A 139 12.35 -3.17 1.16
C TYR A 139 11.47 -4.41 0.92
N LEU A 140 10.75 -4.48 -0.20
CA LEU A 140 9.97 -5.66 -0.57
C LEU A 140 10.86 -6.88 -0.83
N GLU A 141 11.94 -6.73 -1.62
CA GLU A 141 12.92 -7.79 -1.88
C GLU A 141 13.50 -8.37 -0.58
N MET A 142 13.90 -7.50 0.36
CA MET A 142 14.43 -7.91 1.66
C MET A 142 13.41 -8.70 2.49
N ASN A 143 12.14 -8.32 2.47
CA ASN A 143 11.11 -9.03 3.24
C ASN A 143 10.67 -10.34 2.56
N LEU A 144 10.63 -10.37 1.23
CA LEU A 144 10.39 -11.61 0.48
C LEU A 144 11.51 -12.63 0.73
N SER A 145 12.77 -12.19 0.72
CA SER A 145 13.92 -13.06 1.03
C SER A 145 13.77 -13.72 2.40
N LYS A 146 13.44 -12.94 3.44
CA LYS A 146 13.17 -13.47 4.80
C LYS A 146 11.99 -14.43 4.86
N ILE A 147 10.97 -14.22 4.04
CA ILE A 147 9.82 -15.13 3.97
C ILE A 147 10.25 -16.46 3.35
N PHE A 148 11.05 -16.42 2.27
CA PHE A 148 11.55 -17.63 1.61
C PHE A 148 12.49 -18.43 2.51
N GLU A 149 13.39 -17.77 3.24
CA GLU A 149 14.25 -18.41 4.24
C GLU A 149 13.46 -19.28 5.22
N VAL A 150 12.29 -18.81 5.69
CA VAL A 150 11.44 -19.58 6.62
C VAL A 150 10.59 -20.64 5.90
N MET A 151 10.28 -20.45 4.62
CA MET A 151 9.55 -21.45 3.83
C MET A 151 10.41 -22.65 3.47
N ASP A 152 11.72 -22.45 3.31
CA ASP A 152 12.69 -23.50 2.96
C ASP A 152 13.13 -24.32 4.18
N ILE A 153 12.81 -23.88 5.40
CA ILE A 153 13.00 -24.69 6.60
C ILE A 153 11.96 -25.81 6.58
N PRO A 154 12.37 -27.10 6.52
CA PRO A 154 11.44 -28.21 6.63
C PRO A 154 10.63 -28.06 7.91
N SER A 155 9.31 -28.24 7.81
CA SER A 155 8.46 -28.34 8.99
C SER A 155 8.77 -29.66 9.70
N ASP A 156 9.85 -29.69 10.46
CA ASP A 156 10.20 -30.80 11.34
C ASP A 156 9.15 -30.87 12.46
N ASN A 157 8.33 -31.93 12.39
CA ASN A 157 7.55 -32.58 13.45
C ASN A 157 7.12 -31.71 14.65
N THR A 158 5.88 -31.24 14.62
CA THR A 158 5.03 -31.09 15.81
C THR A 158 3.66 -31.69 15.55
#